data_AF-A0A1H7T740-F1
#
_entry.id   AF-A0A1H7T740-F1
#
_cell.length_a   1.000
_cell.length_b   1.000
_cell.length_c   1.000
_cell.angle_alpha   90.00
_cell.angle_beta   90.00
_cell.angle_gamma   90.00
#
_symmetry.space_group_name_H-M   'P 1'
#
loop_
_entity.id
_entity.type
_entity.pdbx_description
1 polymer ?
#
loop_
_entity_poly.entity_id
_entity_poly.type
_entity_poly.pdbx_seq_one_letter_code
_entity_poly.pdbx_strand_id
1 'polypeptide(L)'
;MNDDLFMKLRISPAAIELISMINFLFLLEDEKIKLVKDCEGEEGKVINRYVNNKRREIITNRLYTLDDFIRDWQMNQKSALERLFQEPLTDVKLVKLKVKDPILIYKIHNTQPHMRFMKFIMII
;
A
#
# COMPACT_ATOMS: atom_id res chain seq x y z
N MET A 1 8.00 -19.65 -1.82
CA MET A 1 6.81 -19.31 -2.64
C MET A 1 6.90 -17.89 -3.22
N ASN A 2 7.35 -16.86 -2.48
CA ASN A 2 7.54 -15.52 -3.06
C ASN A 2 8.87 -15.32 -3.81
N ASP A 3 9.90 -16.11 -3.55
CA ASP A 3 11.21 -15.93 -4.22
C ASP A 3 11.15 -16.22 -5.73
N ASP A 4 10.35 -17.21 -6.13
CA ASP A 4 10.11 -17.56 -7.54
C ASP A 4 9.38 -16.42 -8.30
N LEU A 5 8.44 -15.74 -7.64
CA LEU A 5 7.75 -14.58 -8.18
C LEU A 5 8.72 -13.44 -8.52
N PHE A 6 9.60 -13.08 -7.59
CA PHE A 6 10.55 -11.98 -7.80
C PHE A 6 11.63 -12.31 -8.82
N MET A 7 12.03 -13.59 -8.92
CA MET A 7 12.92 -14.06 -9.98
C MET A 7 12.29 -13.92 -11.36
N LYS A 8 11.04 -14.36 -11.54
CA LYS A 8 10.30 -14.22 -12.82
C LYS A 8 10.13 -12.77 -13.24
N LEU A 9 9.81 -11.91 -12.29
CA LEU A 9 9.68 -10.47 -12.51
C LEU A 9 11.02 -9.72 -12.60
N ARG A 10 12.16 -10.43 -12.43
CA ARG A 10 13.52 -9.86 -12.39
C ARG A 10 13.65 -8.67 -11.43
N ILE A 11 12.94 -8.72 -10.31
CA ILE A 11 12.98 -7.67 -9.30
C ILE A 11 14.23 -7.86 -8.45
N SER A 12 15.10 -6.85 -8.43
CA SER A 12 16.28 -6.86 -7.56
C SER A 12 15.87 -6.98 -6.09
N PRO A 13 16.55 -7.82 -5.28
CA PRO A 13 16.33 -7.89 -3.83
C PRO A 13 16.50 -6.53 -3.12
N ALA A 14 17.24 -5.60 -3.72
CA ALA A 14 17.40 -4.24 -3.21
C ALA A 14 16.14 -3.36 -3.37
N ALA A 15 15.17 -3.78 -4.19
CA ALA A 15 13.90 -3.07 -4.40
C ALA A 15 12.90 -3.32 -3.25
N ILE A 16 13.35 -3.10 -2.01
CA ILE A 16 12.65 -3.46 -0.77
C ILE A 16 11.23 -2.89 -0.73
N GLU A 17 11.03 -1.63 -1.15
CA GLU A 17 9.70 -1.01 -1.15
C GLU A 17 8.74 -1.67 -2.15
N LEU A 18 9.22 -2.01 -3.35
CA LEU A 18 8.40 -2.68 -4.36
C LEU A 18 8.04 -4.09 -3.92
N ILE A 19 9.01 -4.85 -3.41
CA ILE A 19 8.82 -6.18 -2.84
C ILE A 19 7.78 -6.15 -1.71
N SER A 20 7.91 -5.18 -0.80
CA SER A 20 6.97 -5.01 0.32
C SER A 20 5.56 -4.69 -0.17
N MET A 21 5.43 -3.79 -1.15
CA MET A 21 4.13 -3.46 -1.76
C MET A 21 3.49 -4.67 -2.45
N ILE A 22 4.27 -5.48 -3.19
CA ILE A 22 3.77 -6.68 -3.86
C ILE A 22 3.27 -7.69 -2.81
N ASN A 23 4.09 -7.96 -1.79
CA ASN A 23 3.72 -8.87 -0.71
C ASN A 23 2.48 -8.39 0.07
N PHE A 24 2.27 -7.07 0.17
CA PHE A 24 1.12 -6.49 0.85
C PHE A 24 -0.17 -6.56 0.01
N LEU A 25 -0.09 -6.30 -1.30
CA LEU A 25 -1.27 -6.13 -2.16
C LEU A 25 -1.71 -7.41 -2.90
N PHE A 26 -0.81 -8.37 -3.10
CA PHE A 26 -1.04 -9.56 -3.92
C PHE A 26 -0.97 -10.79 -3.02
N LEU A 27 -1.99 -10.95 -2.17
CA LEU A 27 -2.04 -12.03 -1.18
C LEU A 27 -2.51 -13.35 -1.79
N LEU A 28 -3.41 -13.27 -2.77
CA LEU A 28 -3.98 -14.43 -3.44
C LEU A 28 -3.07 -14.92 -4.56
N GLU A 29 -2.99 -16.23 -4.74
CA GLU A 29 -2.13 -16.83 -5.76
C GLU A 29 -2.54 -16.39 -7.17
N ASP A 30 -3.85 -16.31 -7.46
CA ASP A 30 -4.36 -15.83 -8.74
C ASP A 30 -3.94 -14.39 -9.05
N GLU A 31 -3.84 -13.53 -8.03
CA GLU A 31 -3.36 -12.15 -8.21
C GLU A 31 -1.86 -12.12 -8.52
N LYS A 32 -1.08 -13.02 -7.91
CA LYS A 32 0.35 -13.16 -8.21
C LYS A 32 0.59 -13.71 -9.61
N ILE A 33 -0.19 -14.71 -10.03
CA ILE A 33 -0.16 -15.26 -11.39
C ILE A 33 -0.47 -14.15 -12.41
N LYS A 34 -1.52 -13.36 -12.14
CA LYS A 34 -1.87 -12.22 -13.00
C LYS A 34 -0.75 -11.17 -13.05
N LEU A 35 -0.14 -10.85 -11.91
CA LEU A 35 1.02 -9.95 -11.85
C LEU A 35 2.17 -10.46 -12.73
N VAL A 36 2.53 -11.75 -12.65
CA VAL A 36 3.56 -12.33 -13.53
C VAL A 36 3.16 -12.22 -14.98
N LYS A 37 1.94 -12.66 -15.34
CA LYS A 37 1.46 -12.63 -16.71
C LYS A 37 1.52 -11.22 -17.33
N ASP A 38 1.17 -10.20 -16.56
CA ASP A 38 1.06 -8.82 -17.05
C ASP A 38 2.40 -8.06 -16.98
N CYS A 39 3.42 -8.58 -16.28
CA CYS A 39 4.67 -7.85 -16.00
C CYS A 39 5.97 -8.67 -16.23
N GLU A 40 5.89 -9.93 -16.66
CA GLU A 40 7.09 -10.73 -16.94
C GLU A 40 7.89 -10.12 -18.10
N GLY A 41 9.20 -9.92 -17.88
CA GLY A 41 10.09 -9.28 -18.85
C GLY A 41 10.03 -7.75 -18.87
N GLU A 42 9.13 -7.13 -18.12
CA GLU A 42 9.00 -5.68 -18.03
C GLU A 42 10.05 -5.03 -17.14
N GLU A 43 10.31 -3.74 -17.37
CA GLU A 43 11.20 -2.95 -16.51
C GLU A 43 10.57 -2.65 -15.15
N GLY A 44 11.40 -2.53 -14.10
CA GLY A 44 10.93 -2.24 -12.74
C GLY A 44 10.04 -0.99 -12.61
N LYS A 45 10.19 0.01 -13.49
CA LYS A 45 9.30 1.19 -13.54
C LYS A 45 7.88 0.83 -13.97
N VAL A 46 7.73 -0.08 -14.92
CA VAL A 46 6.44 -0.56 -15.41
C VAL A 46 5.77 -1.41 -14.33
N ILE A 47 6.52 -2.32 -13.70
CA ILE A 47 6.04 -3.12 -12.58
C ILE A 47 5.57 -2.23 -11.42
N ASN A 48 6.36 -1.22 -11.04
CA ASN A 48 5.98 -0.29 -9.97
C ASN A 48 4.69 0.49 -10.32
N ARG A 49 4.54 0.89 -11.59
CA ARG A 49 3.29 1.51 -12.07
C ARG A 49 2.10 0.55 -11.94
N TYR A 50 2.26 -0.70 -12.34
CA TYR A 50 1.23 -1.72 -12.22
C TYR A 50 0.79 -1.92 -10.76
N VAL A 51 1.75 -2.10 -9.85
CA VAL A 51 1.50 -2.27 -8.41
C VAL A 51 0.79 -1.03 -7.82
N ASN A 52 1.21 0.18 -8.19
CA ASN A 52 0.55 1.41 -7.73
C ASN A 52 -0.85 1.58 -8.33
N ASN A 53 -1.12 1.09 -9.55
CA ASN A 53 -2.45 1.10 -10.13
C ASN A 53 -3.39 0.16 -9.37
N LYS A 54 -2.95 -1.07 -9.06
CA LYS A 54 -3.69 -2.02 -8.20
C LYS A 54 -4.03 -1.41 -6.85
N ARG A 55 -3.07 -0.73 -6.21
CA ARG A 55 -3.31 0.01 -4.96
C ARG A 55 -4.45 1.03 -5.09
N ARG A 56 -4.40 1.85 -6.16
CA ARG A 56 -5.40 2.88 -6.41
C ARG A 56 -6.78 2.27 -6.65
N GLU A 57 -6.84 1.20 -7.43
CA GLU A 57 -8.06 0.43 -7.67
C GLU A 57 -8.70 -0.05 -6.36
N ILE A 58 -7.91 -0.65 -5.46
CA ILE A 58 -8.41 -1.08 -4.14
C ILE A 58 -8.96 0.10 -3.34
N ILE A 59 -8.24 1.25 -3.32
CA ILE A 59 -8.73 2.44 -2.61
C ILE A 59 -10.01 3.00 -3.21
N THR A 60 -10.13 3.01 -4.53
CA THR A 60 -11.33 3.52 -5.21
C THR A 60 -12.55 2.62 -4.96
N ASN A 61 -12.33 1.30 -4.95
CA ASN A 61 -13.43 0.33 -4.92
C ASN A 61 -13.80 -0.14 -3.52
N ARG A 62 -13.03 0.21 -2.48
CA ARG A 62 -13.33 -0.23 -1.11
C ARG A 62 -14.54 0.50 -0.52
N LEU A 63 -15.25 -0.23 0.33
CA LEU A 63 -16.19 0.33 1.29
C LEU A 63 -15.47 0.42 2.65
N TYR A 64 -14.78 1.53 2.91
CA TYR A 64 -14.05 1.77 4.17
C TYR A 64 -14.38 3.15 4.71
N THR A 65 -15.31 3.19 5.66
CA THR A 65 -15.90 4.42 6.19
C THR A 65 -15.03 5.06 7.28
N LEU A 66 -15.41 6.27 7.71
CA LEU A 66 -14.79 6.93 8.85
C LEU A 66 -14.93 6.08 10.13
N ASP A 67 -16.11 5.51 10.37
CA ASP A 67 -16.37 4.69 11.56
C ASP A 67 -15.54 3.41 11.54
N ASP A 68 -15.37 2.79 10.36
CA ASP A 68 -14.47 1.65 10.20
C ASP A 68 -13.03 2.03 10.54
N PHE A 69 -12.58 3.18 10.05
CA PHE A 69 -11.23 3.66 10.31
C PHE A 69 -11.01 4.00 11.79
N ILE A 70 -11.95 4.66 12.46
CA ILE A 70 -11.85 4.98 13.89
C ILE A 70 -11.78 3.70 14.72
N ARG A 71 -12.65 2.72 14.42
CA ARG A 71 -12.65 1.43 15.10
C ARG A 71 -11.33 0.69 14.92
N ASP A 72 -10.83 0.61 13.70
CA ASP A 72 -9.55 -0.04 13.40
C ASP A 72 -8.39 0.72 14.06
N TRP A 73 -8.44 2.06 14.10
CA TRP A 73 -7.43 2.91 14.73
C TRP A 73 -7.32 2.68 16.24
N GLN A 74 -8.46 2.52 16.93
CA GLN A 74 -8.51 2.22 18.36
C GLN A 74 -7.91 0.85 18.69
N MET A 75 -8.01 -0.12 17.79
CA MET A 75 -7.42 -1.45 17.96
C MET A 75 -5.93 -1.47 17.61
N ASN A 76 -5.57 -0.94 16.44
CA ASN A 76 -4.20 -0.93 15.95
C ASN A 76 -3.99 0.19 14.92
N GLN A 77 -3.30 1.26 15.34
CA GLN A 77 -3.04 2.43 14.48
C GLN A 77 -2.27 2.08 13.21
N LYS A 78 -1.28 1.17 13.30
CA LYS A 78 -0.48 0.74 12.14
C LYS A 78 -1.37 0.07 11.11
N SER A 79 -2.10 -0.97 11.52
CA SER A 79 -2.96 -1.72 10.61
C SER A 79 -4.09 -0.84 10.04
N ALA A 80 -4.64 0.08 10.84
CA ALA A 80 -5.64 1.04 10.37
C ALA A 80 -5.10 1.94 9.26
N LEU A 81 -3.86 2.44 9.40
CA LEU A 81 -3.19 3.26 8.38
C LEU A 81 -2.80 2.42 7.16
N GLU A 82 -2.27 1.22 7.34
CA GLU A 82 -1.96 0.31 6.23
C GLU A 82 -3.22 0.01 5.41
N ARG A 83 -4.36 -0.19 6.08
CA ARG A 83 -5.67 -0.36 5.44
C ARG A 83 -6.16 0.93 4.78
N LEU A 84 -5.95 2.09 5.39
CA LEU A 84 -6.36 3.38 4.81
C LEU A 84 -5.55 3.76 3.57
N PHE A 85 -4.24 3.56 3.57
CA PHE A 85 -3.35 3.94 2.47
C PHE A 85 -3.12 2.82 1.45
N GLN A 86 -3.46 1.57 1.82
CA GLN A 86 -3.12 0.36 1.07
C GLN A 86 -1.61 0.26 0.83
N GLU A 87 -0.84 0.48 1.89
CA GLU A 87 0.63 0.52 1.88
C GLU A 87 1.17 -0.18 3.13
N PRO A 88 2.21 -1.02 3.03
CA PRO A 88 2.89 -1.54 4.21
C PRO A 88 3.64 -0.40 4.91
N LEU A 89 3.51 -0.31 6.23
CA LEU A 89 4.14 0.71 7.04
C LEU A 89 5.20 0.11 7.95
N THR A 90 6.37 0.74 7.96
CA THR A 90 7.40 0.42 8.95
C THR A 90 7.21 1.31 10.17
N ASP A 91 7.72 0.88 11.31
CA ASP A 91 7.61 1.65 12.54
C ASP A 91 8.34 3.00 12.41
N VAL A 92 9.42 3.04 11.62
CA VAL A 92 10.12 4.27 11.23
C VAL A 92 9.20 5.25 10.48
N LYS A 93 8.32 4.76 9.59
CA LYS A 93 7.34 5.61 8.90
C LYS A 93 6.27 6.11 9.88
N LEU A 94 5.81 5.26 10.80
CA LEU A 94 4.78 5.61 11.79
C LEU A 94 5.23 6.67 12.78
N VAL A 95 6.49 6.64 13.23
CA VAL A 95 7.04 7.65 14.15
C VAL A 95 7.01 9.06 13.53
N LYS A 96 7.03 9.17 12.20
CA LYS A 96 6.95 10.47 11.51
C LYS A 96 5.54 11.06 11.48
N LEU A 97 4.50 10.29 11.77
CA LEU A 97 3.13 10.78 11.84
C LEU A 97 2.90 11.53 13.16
N LYS A 98 2.92 12.85 13.09
CA LYS A 98 2.76 13.76 14.25
C LYS A 98 1.32 13.86 14.73
N VAL A 99 0.36 13.92 13.81
CA VAL A 99 -1.06 14.01 14.15
C VAL A 99 -1.60 12.64 14.53
N LYS A 100 -2.34 12.59 15.64
CA LYS A 100 -2.95 11.37 16.20
C LYS A 100 -4.48 11.40 16.21
N ASP A 101 -5.08 12.43 15.60
CA ASP A 101 -6.53 12.53 15.43
C ASP A 101 -6.97 11.70 14.20
N PRO A 102 -7.65 10.55 14.39
CA PRO A 102 -8.09 9.72 13.28
C PRO A 102 -9.13 10.42 12.39
N ILE A 103 -9.95 11.33 12.94
CA ILE A 103 -10.96 12.05 12.16
C ILE A 103 -10.27 12.98 11.16
N LEU A 104 -9.29 13.75 11.63
CA LEU A 104 -8.51 14.64 10.78
C LEU A 104 -7.72 13.85 9.72
N ILE A 105 -7.07 12.76 10.11
CA ILE A 105 -6.31 11.91 9.18
C ILE A 105 -7.20 11.40 8.05
N TYR A 106 -8.36 10.82 8.40
CA TYR A 106 -9.29 10.26 7.43
C TYR A 106 -9.88 11.33 6.50
N LYS A 107 -10.26 12.49 7.06
CA LYS A 107 -10.78 13.61 6.27
C LYS A 107 -9.76 14.11 5.26
N ILE A 108 -8.51 14.36 5.66
CA ILE A 108 -7.45 14.81 4.76
C ILE A 108 -7.19 13.74 3.69
N HIS A 109 -7.09 12.47 4.09
CA HIS A 109 -6.90 11.36 3.16
C HIS A 109 -7.99 11.35 2.08
N ASN A 110 -9.26 11.51 2.45
CA ASN A 110 -10.36 11.50 1.50
C ASN A 110 -10.37 12.67 0.50
N THR A 111 -9.66 13.76 0.76
CA THR A 111 -9.46 14.82 -0.23
C THR A 111 -8.50 14.38 -1.36
N GLN A 112 -7.55 13.50 -1.06
CA GLN A 112 -6.55 12.98 -2.00
C GLN A 112 -6.25 11.50 -1.72
N PRO A 113 -7.22 10.59 -1.98
CA PRO A 113 -7.16 9.21 -1.49
C PRO A 113 -6.03 8.37 -2.11
N HIS A 114 -5.46 8.84 -3.23
CA HIS A 114 -4.35 8.16 -3.89
C HIS A 114 -2.97 8.67 -3.45
N MET A 115 -2.91 9.63 -2.52
CA MET A 115 -1.66 10.14 -1.95
C MET A 115 -0.92 9.03 -1.19
N ARG A 116 0.39 8.92 -1.41
CA ARG A 116 1.25 7.98 -0.67
C ARG A 116 1.41 8.43 0.78
N PHE A 117 1.55 7.48 1.71
CA PHE A 117 1.66 7.80 3.14
C PHE A 117 2.81 8.79 3.44
N MET A 118 3.97 8.60 2.79
CA MET A 118 5.12 9.49 2.97
C MET A 118 4.88 10.93 2.49
N LYS A 119 4.04 11.12 1.47
CA LYS A 119 3.65 12.46 1.02
C LYS A 119 2.59 13.06 1.93
N PHE A 120 1.69 12.22 2.45
CA PHE A 120 0.67 12.61 3.41
C PHE A 120 1.29 13.20 4.67
N ILE A 121 2.24 12.52 5.30
CA ILE A 121 2.91 13.04 6.52
C ILE A 121 3.68 14.35 6.33
N MET A 122 3.93 14.80 5.10
CA MET A 122 4.60 16.08 4.83
C MET A 122 3.63 17.27 4.88
N ILE A 123 2.33 17.03 4.83
CA ILE A 123 1.29 18.07 4.77
C ILE A 123 0.41 18.13 6.02
N ILE A 124 0.66 17.24 6.99
CA ILE A 124 -0.08 17.09 8.25
C ILE A 124 0.84 17.22 9.47
#